data_AF-A0A2N6FJ64-F1
#
_entry.id   AF-A0A2N6FJ64-F1
#
_cell.length_a   1.000
_cell.length_b   1.000
_cell.length_c   1.000
_cell.angle_alpha   90.00
_cell.angle_beta   90.00
_cell.angle_gamma   90.00
#
_symmetry.space_group_name_H-M   'P 1'
#
loop_
_entity.id
_entity.type
_entity.pdbx_description
1 polymer ?
#
loop_
_entity_poly.entity_id
_entity_poly.type
_entity_poly.pdbx_seq_one_letter_code
_entity_poly.pdbx_strand_id
1 'polypeptide(L)'
;MLEESRISLECPHCGDSIYQAMRWFRRDYRSCPHCDKPIPAGYFDATLNQLEQAFDQGVEEMMQPETGGCCGSKKGGCCGH
;
A
#
# COMPACT_ATOMS: atom_id res chain seq x y z
N MET A 1 2.60 -15.65 -9.73
CA MET A 1 1.57 -14.88 -10.44
C MET A 1 1.52 -13.54 -9.73
N LEU A 2 1.84 -12.42 -10.39
CA LEU A 2 1.76 -11.11 -9.73
C LEU A 2 0.29 -10.84 -9.43
N GLU A 3 -0.11 -11.05 -8.18
CA GLU A 3 -1.40 -10.61 -7.66
C GLU A 3 -1.55 -9.14 -8.03
N GLU A 4 -2.59 -8.81 -8.78
CA GLU A 4 -2.82 -7.43 -9.23
C GLU A 4 -3.02 -6.56 -8.00
N SER A 5 -1.97 -5.86 -7.54
CA SER A 5 -2.02 -4.99 -6.37
C SER A 5 -3.15 -3.97 -6.55
N ARG A 6 -4.26 -4.20 -5.85
CA ARG A 6 -5.43 -3.32 -5.84
C ARG A 6 -5.16 -2.23 -4.83
N ILE A 7 -5.21 -0.99 -5.28
CA ILE A 7 -4.97 0.19 -4.46
C ILE A 7 -6.23 1.06 -4.47
N SER A 8 -6.41 1.83 -3.40
CA SER A 8 -7.42 2.88 -3.35
C SER A 8 -6.73 4.23 -3.56
N LEU A 9 -7.22 5.02 -4.50
CA LEU A 9 -6.77 6.39 -4.74
C LEU A 9 -7.97 7.31 -4.83
N GLU A 10 -7.84 8.52 -4.30
CA GLU A 10 -8.92 9.50 -4.30
C GLU A 10 -9.03 10.20 -5.66
N CYS A 11 -10.27 10.44 -6.10
CA CYS A 11 -10.52 11.18 -7.32
C CYS A 11 -10.21 12.67 -7.11
N PRO A 12 -9.38 13.32 -7.96
CA PRO A 12 -9.11 14.76 -7.86
C PRO A 12 -10.34 15.66 -8.09
N HIS A 13 -11.43 15.10 -8.59
CA HIS A 13 -12.61 15.89 -8.97
C HIS A 13 -13.79 15.78 -7.99
N CYS A 14 -14.00 14.62 -7.39
CA CYS A 14 -15.11 14.40 -6.46
C CYS A 14 -14.66 13.98 -5.06
N GLY A 15 -13.38 13.62 -4.89
CA GLY A 15 -12.85 13.13 -3.61
C GLY A 15 -13.23 11.68 -3.30
N ASP A 16 -14.04 11.02 -4.13
CA ASP A 16 -14.37 9.61 -3.90
C ASP A 16 -13.16 8.70 -4.09
N SER A 17 -13.10 7.66 -3.26
CA SER A 17 -12.09 6.62 -3.37
C SER A 17 -12.39 5.68 -4.54
N ILE A 18 -11.42 5.55 -5.44
CA ILE A 18 -11.43 4.62 -6.57
C ILE A 18 -10.60 3.42 -6.16
N TYR A 19 -11.22 2.24 -6.04
CA TYR A 19 -10.54 1.00 -5.67
C TYR A 19 -10.34 0.08 -6.86
N GLN A 20 -9.15 0.09 -7.45
CA GLN A 20 -8.83 -0.65 -8.67
C GLN A 20 -7.37 -1.15 -8.68
N ALA A 21 -7.01 -2.00 -9.65
CA ALA A 21 -5.63 -2.46 -9.82
C ALA A 21 -4.67 -1.30 -10.17
N MET A 22 -3.38 -1.35 -9.80
CA MET A 22 -2.38 -0.36 -10.22
C MET A 22 -2.32 -0.15 -11.75
N ARG A 23 -2.48 -1.24 -12.52
CA ARG A 23 -2.61 -1.18 -13.98
C ARG A 23 -3.85 -0.42 -14.44
N TRP A 24 -4.87 -0.31 -13.59
CA TRP A 24 -6.02 0.56 -13.80
C TRP A 24 -5.72 2.03 -13.51
N PHE A 25 -4.63 2.40 -12.86
CA PHE A 25 -4.27 3.81 -12.74
C PHE A 25 -3.27 4.24 -13.83
N ARG A 26 -2.56 3.28 -14.43
CA ARG A 26 -1.49 3.49 -15.42
C ARG A 26 -1.90 3.63 -16.89
N ARG A 27 -3.20 3.77 -17.23
CA ARG A 27 -3.62 4.00 -18.64
C ARG A 27 -3.97 5.48 -18.79
N ASP A 28 -3.63 6.03 -19.95
CA ASP A 28 -3.68 7.45 -20.27
C ASP A 28 -5.08 8.09 -20.29
N TYR A 29 -6.14 7.33 -20.54
CA TYR A 29 -7.49 7.88 -20.71
C TYR A 29 -8.50 7.13 -19.84
N ARG A 30 -8.90 7.74 -18.73
CA ARG A 30 -9.93 7.19 -17.83
C ARG A 30 -10.81 8.27 -17.27
N SER A 31 -12.06 7.91 -17.07
CA SER A 31 -13.03 8.69 -16.30
C SER A 31 -13.09 8.13 -14.88
N CYS A 32 -13.31 9.01 -13.91
CA CYS A 32 -13.69 8.57 -12.57
C CYS A 32 -15.04 7.81 -12.65
N PRO A 33 -15.17 6.61 -12.06
CA PRO A 33 -16.42 5.84 -12.10
C PRO A 33 -17.54 6.47 -11.25
N HIS A 34 -17.22 7.44 -10.38
CA HIS A 34 -18.19 8.09 -9.49
C HIS A 34 -18.73 9.39 -10.06
N CYS A 35 -17.88 10.18 -10.73
CA CYS A 35 -18.26 11.49 -11.25
C CYS A 35 -18.14 11.63 -12.78
N ASP A 36 -17.72 10.58 -13.48
CA ASP A 36 -17.53 10.52 -14.93
C ASP A 36 -16.57 11.58 -15.51
N LYS A 37 -15.83 12.29 -14.65
CA LYS A 37 -14.85 13.30 -15.08
C LYS A 37 -13.55 12.64 -15.54
N PRO A 38 -12.94 13.14 -16.64
CA PRO A 38 -11.70 12.60 -17.16
C PRO A 38 -10.54 12.92 -16.22
N ILE A 39 -9.77 11.89 -15.88
CA ILE A 39 -8.56 12.01 -15.09
C ILE A 39 -7.39 12.20 -16.05
N PRO A 40 -6.54 13.24 -15.87
CA PRO A 40 -5.43 13.49 -16.77
C PRO A 40 -4.42 12.33 -16.75
N ALA A 41 -3.86 12.01 -17.92
CA ALA A 41 -2.79 11.03 -18.06
C ALA A 41 -1.63 11.38 -17.13
N GLY A 42 -1.11 10.38 -16.42
CA GLY A 42 0.01 10.55 -15.51
C GLY A 42 -0.32 11.23 -14.18
N TYR A 43 -1.59 11.58 -13.88
CA TYR A 43 -1.97 12.18 -12.60
C TYR A 43 -1.54 11.32 -11.40
N PHE A 44 -1.71 10.00 -11.51
CA PHE A 44 -1.34 9.04 -10.48
C PHE A 44 0.08 8.48 -10.63
N ASP A 45 0.86 8.91 -11.63
CA ASP A 45 2.15 8.26 -11.95
C ASP A 45 3.16 8.38 -10.80
N ALA A 46 3.25 9.57 -10.20
CA ALA A 46 4.10 9.81 -9.03
C ALA A 46 3.69 8.93 -7.84
N THR A 47 2.39 8.83 -7.55
CA THR A 47 1.86 8.00 -6.46
C THR A 47 2.08 6.51 -6.74
N LEU A 48 1.86 6.06 -7.99
CA LEU A 48 2.12 4.69 -8.40
C LEU A 48 3.59 4.33 -8.28
N ASN A 49 4.50 5.23 -8.66
CA ASN A 49 5.93 5.03 -8.55
C ASN A 49 6.37 4.87 -7.09
N GLN A 50 5.85 5.73 -6.19
CA GLN A 50 6.08 5.61 -4.75
C GLN A 50 5.54 4.29 -4.18
N LEU A 51 4.33 3.88 -4.59
CA LEU A 51 3.74 2.61 -4.17
C LEU A 51 4.56 1.41 -4.67
N GLU A 52 5.03 1.42 -5.93
CA GLU A 52 5.88 0.37 -6.48
C GLU A 52 7.20 0.25 -5.70
N GLN A 53 7.84 1.38 -5.37
CA GLN A 53 9.04 1.37 -4.54
C GLN A 53 8.78 0.83 -3.14
N ALA A 54 7.67 1.20 -2.51
CA ALA A 54 7.29 0.70 -1.19
C ALA A 54 6.97 -0.80 -1.21
N PHE A 55 6.33 -1.31 -2.27
CA PHE A 55 6.07 -2.75 -2.43
C PHE A 55 7.37 -3.55 -2.62
N ASP A 56 8.31 -3.03 -3.40
CA ASP A 56 9.62 -3.66 -3.62
C ASP A 56 10.43 -3.73 -2.31
N GLN A 57 10.40 -2.65 -1.52
CA GLN A 57 11.10 -2.58 -0.22
C GLN A 57 10.42 -3.40 0.89
N GLY A 58 9.09 -3.51 0.89
CA GLY A 58 8.35 -4.23 1.93
C GLY A 58 8.54 -5.75 1.94
N VAL A 59 9.06 -6.33 0.86
CA VAL A 59 9.36 -7.77 0.79
C VAL A 59 10.58 -8.15 1.65
N GLU A 60 11.54 -7.24 1.83
CA GLU A 60 12.74 -7.51 2.64
C GLU A 60 12.48 -7.44 4.16
N GLU A 61 11.42 -6.73 4.61
CA GLU A 61 11.14 -6.55 6.04
C GLU A 61 10.25 -7.64 6.67
N MET A 62 9.71 -8.58 5.89
CA MET A 62 8.94 -9.73 6.39
C MET A 62 9.80 -10.98 6.63
N MET A 63 11.11 -10.88 6.44
CA MET A 63 12.08 -11.95 6.67
C MET A 63 13.09 -11.54 7.75
N GLN A 64 12.63 -10.95 8.84
CA GLN A 64 13.30 -11.16 10.12
C GLN A 64 12.77 -12.48 10.68
N PRO A 65 13.50 -13.60 10.54
CA PRO A 65 13.27 -14.68 11.48
C PRO A 65 13.58 -14.07 12.84
N GLU A 66 12.63 -14.11 13.76
CA GLU A 66 12.88 -13.81 15.16
C GLU A 66 13.79 -14.94 15.69
N THR A 67 15.05 -14.91 15.27
CA THR A 67 16.09 -15.82 15.72
C THR A 67 16.42 -15.45 17.14
N GLY A 68 15.82 -16.21 18.06
CA GLY A 68 16.44 -16.73 19.27
C GLY A 68 17.40 -15.82 20.04
N GLY A 69 17.03 -15.51 21.29
CA GLY A 69 17.92 -14.87 22.25
C GLY A 69 17.52 -15.13 23.70
N CYS A 70 17.60 -16.38 24.12
CA CYS A 70 17.69 -16.77 25.53
C CYS A 70 18.85 -16.01 26.21
N CYS A 71 18.59 -15.23 27.28
CA CYS A 71 19.41 -15.07 28.51
C CYS A 71 19.22 -13.70 29.22
N GLY A 72 18.72 -13.75 30.47
CA GLY A 72 18.93 -12.73 31.51
C GLY A 72 17.96 -11.53 31.51
N SER A 73 16.98 -11.46 32.42
CA SER A 73 17.29 -10.96 33.75
C SER A 73 16.24 -11.30 34.79
N LYS A 74 16.78 -11.76 35.90
CA LYS A 74 16.21 -11.91 37.23
C LYS A 74 15.52 -10.63 37.73
N LYS A 75 14.40 -10.83 38.44
CA LYS A 75 13.66 -9.95 39.37
C LYS A 75 12.71 -8.89 38.79
N GLY A 76 11.46 -8.96 39.25
CA GLY A 76 10.54 -7.82 39.31
C GLY A 76 9.11 -8.26 39.05
N GLY A 77 8.37 -8.60 40.11
CA GLY A 77 7.02 -9.13 40.00
C GLY A 77 5.97 -8.12 39.56
N CYS A 78 4.85 -8.62 39.04
CA CYS A 78 3.53 -8.07 39.27
C CYS A 78 2.45 -9.13 38.96
N CYS A 79 1.54 -9.27 39.92
CA CYS A 79 0.09 -9.49 39.76
C CYS A 79 -0.41 -10.63 38.84
N GLY A 80 -0.71 -11.77 39.46
CA GLY A 80 -1.68 -12.75 38.97
C GLY A 80 -3.00 -12.64 39.76
N HIS A 81 -4.11 -12.61 39.03
CA HIS A 81 -5.45 -12.97 39.50
C HIS A 81 -5.53 -14.49 39.61
#